data_AF-A0A2N0HNE4-F1
#
_entry.id   AF-A0A2N0HNE4-F1
#
_cell.length_a   1.000
_cell.length_b   1.000
_cell.length_c   1.000
_cell.angle_alpha   90.00
_cell.angle_beta   90.00
_cell.angle_gamma   90.00
#
_symmetry.space_group_name_H-M   'P 1'
#
loop_
_entity.id
_entity.type
_entity.pdbx_description
1 polymer ?
#
loop_
_entity_poly.entity_id
_entity_poly.type
_entity_poly.pdbx_seq_one_letter_code
_entity_poly.pdbx_strand_id
1 'polypeptide(L)'
;MRRSISTLLLFITALAGKANAGNIPELVLEYAHAFAQTQAADKQASTPPTEYAQWFFQGLTHPYGGIFTQSDVMRDAYTNGQRYWRDHPSEHANIMAAYGYRAIERDGVWSTGFEKSMFQPAQVDPGVDAGPWWLNSFGGVAWRDVGLVAPNSAYEQPLVHIVAYLSPKGHYGHLGAYEHEALVISGTAIKAADH
;
A
#
# COMPACT_ATOMS: atom_id res chain seq x y z
N MET A 1 -18.95 22.43 -48.79
CA MET A 1 -19.37 21.32 -47.92
C MET A 1 -18.70 21.54 -46.56
N ARG A 2 -19.38 22.09 -45.54
CA ARG A 2 -20.04 21.35 -44.43
C ARG A 2 -19.29 20.04 -44.12
N ARG A 3 -18.62 19.85 -42.98
CA ARG A 3 -19.13 19.98 -41.60
C ARG A 3 -18.03 20.33 -40.58
N SER A 4 -18.47 21.06 -39.57
CA SER A 4 -17.78 21.38 -38.31
C SER A 4 -17.65 20.16 -37.40
N ILE A 5 -16.60 20.13 -36.57
CA ILE A 5 -16.70 19.78 -35.15
C ILE A 5 -15.93 20.85 -34.37
N SER A 6 -16.68 21.59 -33.56
CA SER A 6 -16.25 22.62 -32.63
C SER A 6 -15.78 22.02 -31.31
N THR A 7 -15.27 22.91 -30.44
CA THR A 7 -15.25 22.87 -28.96
C THR A 7 -13.90 22.42 -28.38
N LEU A 8 -12.97 23.31 -28.05
CA LEU A 8 -12.94 24.28 -26.93
C LEU A 8 -12.74 23.59 -25.57
N LEU A 9 -11.55 23.80 -24.99
CA LEU A 9 -11.26 23.90 -23.55
C LEU A 9 -9.84 24.49 -23.44
N LEU A 10 -9.67 25.81 -23.47
CA LEU A 10 -9.74 26.74 -22.32
C LEU A 10 -8.84 26.32 -21.15
N PHE A 11 -7.74 27.08 -21.02
CA PHE A 11 -7.04 27.47 -19.78
C PHE A 11 -6.93 26.45 -18.66
N ILE A 12 -5.71 25.93 -18.44
CA ILE A 12 -5.09 25.91 -17.11
C ILE A 12 -3.58 26.17 -17.26
N THR A 13 -3.19 27.44 -17.44
CA THR A 13 -1.89 27.90 -16.93
C THR A 13 -2.09 28.37 -15.50
N ALA A 14 -1.29 27.81 -14.60
CA ALA A 14 -1.03 28.27 -13.23
C ALA A 14 -2.21 28.31 -12.24
N LEU A 15 -2.40 27.20 -11.52
CA LEU A 15 -2.30 27.29 -10.06
C LEU A 15 -1.17 26.35 -9.61
N ALA A 16 -0.02 26.94 -9.30
CA ALA A 16 0.87 26.38 -8.31
C ALA A 16 0.12 26.36 -6.97
N GLY A 17 -0.69 25.33 -6.76
CA GLY A 17 -1.03 24.91 -5.42
C GLY A 17 0.20 24.19 -4.90
N LYS A 18 1.08 24.92 -4.20
CA LYS A 18 1.93 24.30 -3.19
C LYS A 18 0.97 23.48 -2.29
N ALA A 19 0.82 22.20 -2.55
CA ALA A 19 0.44 21.26 -1.51
C ALA A 19 1.61 21.30 -0.54
N ASN A 20 1.54 22.28 0.36
CA ASN A 20 2.52 22.49 1.41
C ASN A 20 2.53 21.17 2.17
N ALA A 21 3.71 20.57 2.37
CA ALA A 21 3.88 19.45 3.28
C ALA A 21 3.35 19.75 4.71
N GLY A 22 2.93 20.99 4.98
CA GLY A 22 2.38 21.49 6.23
C GLY A 22 0.89 21.21 6.53
N ASN A 23 0.19 20.34 5.80
CA ASN A 23 -1.14 19.85 6.21
C ASN A 23 -1.14 18.39 6.67
N ILE A 24 -0.02 17.68 6.55
CA ILE A 24 0.17 16.45 7.32
C ILE A 24 0.37 16.93 8.75
N PRO A 25 -0.50 16.57 9.72
CA PRO A 25 -0.30 16.98 11.11
C PRO A 25 1.13 16.64 11.51
N GLU A 26 1.85 17.56 12.14
CA GLU A 26 3.26 17.36 12.53
C GLU A 26 3.44 16.05 13.31
N LEU A 27 2.41 15.72 14.08
CA LEU A 27 2.20 14.46 14.76
C LEU A 27 2.29 13.23 13.83
N VAL A 28 1.66 13.25 12.65
CA VAL A 28 1.66 12.17 11.65
C VAL A 28 3.04 11.97 11.01
N LEU A 29 3.82 13.04 10.83
CA LEU A 29 5.21 12.93 10.34
C LEU A 29 6.15 12.35 11.40
N GLU A 30 6.03 12.79 12.65
CA GLU A 30 6.76 12.23 13.79
C GLU A 30 6.45 10.73 13.97
N TYR A 31 5.18 10.38 13.77
CA TYR A 31 4.62 9.03 13.87
C TYR A 31 5.07 8.09 12.75
N ALA A 32 5.13 8.57 11.51
CA ALA A 32 5.57 7.76 10.39
C ALA A 32 7.07 7.43 10.47
N HIS A 33 7.88 8.36 10.98
CA HIS A 33 9.29 8.13 11.28
C HIS A 33 9.50 7.05 12.37
N ALA A 34 8.66 7.06 13.41
CA ALA A 34 8.71 6.07 14.48
C ALA A 34 8.28 4.66 13.98
N PHE A 35 7.28 4.57 13.10
CA PHE A 35 6.86 3.30 12.48
C PHE A 35 7.93 2.70 11.57
N ALA A 36 8.62 3.51 10.77
CA ALA A 36 9.72 3.01 9.93
C ALA A 36 10.85 2.38 10.76
N GLN A 37 11.07 2.87 11.98
CA GLN A 37 12.06 2.31 12.91
C GLN A 37 11.60 0.99 13.55
N THR A 38 10.30 0.78 13.79
CA THR A 38 9.79 -0.49 14.36
C THR A 38 9.80 -1.64 13.37
N GLN A 39 9.84 -1.37 12.07
CA GLN A 39 10.02 -2.40 11.04
C GLN A 39 11.47 -2.92 10.97
N ALA A 40 12.45 -2.09 11.35
CA ALA A 40 13.87 -2.41 11.31
C ALA A 40 14.44 -2.97 12.62
N ALA A 41 13.68 -2.96 13.72
CA ALA A 41 14.13 -3.36 15.05
C ALA A 41 13.37 -4.59 15.56
N ASP A 42 14.07 -5.45 16.32
CA ASP A 42 13.43 -6.50 17.12
C ASP A 42 12.30 -5.89 17.97
N LYS A 43 11.13 -6.54 18.02
CA LYS A 43 9.89 -6.08 18.68
C LYS A 43 10.14 -5.44 20.04
N GLN A 44 10.42 -4.14 20.05
CA GLN A 44 10.60 -3.34 21.24
C GLN A 44 9.26 -2.71 21.60
N ALA A 45 9.03 -2.48 22.89
CA ALA A 45 7.80 -1.87 23.38
C ALA A 45 7.62 -0.48 22.73
N SER A 46 6.47 -0.27 22.08
CA SER A 46 6.12 1.00 21.45
C SER A 46 5.86 2.07 22.51
N THR A 47 6.27 3.31 22.21
CA THR A 47 5.82 4.47 23.01
C THR A 47 4.39 4.86 22.59
N PRO A 48 3.60 5.56 23.44
CA PRO A 48 2.23 5.94 23.09
C PRO A 48 2.10 6.72 21.75
N PRO A 49 3.01 7.67 21.42
CA PRO A 49 3.16 8.23 20.07
C PRO A 49 3.28 7.18 18.95
N THR A 50 4.18 6.23 19.11
CA THR A 50 4.44 5.14 18.15
C THR A 50 3.22 4.21 18.00
N GLU A 51 2.48 3.99 19.09
CA GLU A 51 1.27 3.17 19.06
C GLU A 51 0.14 3.87 18.28
N TYR A 52 -0.09 5.17 18.50
CA TYR A 52 -1.07 5.92 17.72
C TYR A 52 -0.71 5.91 16.23
N ALA A 53 0.56 6.18 15.90
CA ALA A 53 1.11 6.12 14.55
C ALA A 53 0.79 4.82 13.83
N GLN A 54 1.02 3.71 14.53
CA GLN A 54 0.85 2.36 14.01
C GLN A 54 -0.63 2.07 13.78
N TRP A 55 -1.50 2.39 14.73
CA TRP A 55 -2.95 2.14 14.58
C TRP A 55 -3.59 3.04 13.53
N PHE A 56 -3.13 4.29 13.41
CA PHE A 56 -3.50 5.15 12.30
C PHE A 56 -3.12 4.52 10.96
N PHE A 57 -1.89 4.02 10.83
CA PHE A 57 -1.44 3.36 9.61
C PHE A 57 -2.25 2.10 9.31
N GLN A 58 -2.56 1.28 10.32
CA GLN A 58 -3.43 0.12 10.17
C GLN A 58 -4.81 0.50 9.63
N GLY A 59 -5.39 1.61 10.12
CA GLY A 59 -6.66 2.13 9.61
C GLY A 59 -6.55 2.68 8.19
N LEU A 60 -5.45 3.39 7.90
CA LEU A 60 -5.14 3.95 6.58
C LEU A 60 -5.05 2.85 5.51
N THR A 61 -4.40 1.72 5.83
CA THR A 61 -4.24 0.58 4.91
C THR A 61 -5.39 -0.41 4.95
N HIS A 62 -6.34 -0.25 5.88
CA HIS A 62 -7.58 -1.03 5.98
C HIS A 62 -8.83 -0.13 6.00
N PRO A 63 -9.09 0.68 4.95
CA PRO A 63 -10.18 1.65 4.93
C PRO A 63 -11.59 1.05 5.11
N TYR A 64 -11.75 -0.25 4.86
CA TYR A 64 -13.00 -0.99 5.03
C TYR A 64 -12.94 -2.07 6.13
N GLY A 65 -11.83 -2.13 6.87
CA GLY A 65 -11.62 -3.10 7.93
C GLY A 65 -12.25 -2.70 9.27
N GLY A 66 -12.08 -3.57 10.26
CA GLY A 66 -12.44 -3.30 11.65
C GLY A 66 -11.33 -3.74 12.60
N ILE A 67 -11.39 -3.25 13.83
CA ILE A 67 -10.46 -3.62 14.91
C ILE A 67 -11.23 -4.08 16.14
N PHE A 68 -10.66 -5.04 16.86
CA PHE A 68 -11.16 -5.48 18.16
C PHE A 68 -10.17 -5.03 19.24
N THR A 69 -10.53 -3.99 20.00
CA THR A 69 -9.70 -3.44 21.07
C THR A 69 -10.56 -2.78 22.16
N GLN A 70 -10.10 -2.79 23.40
CA GLN A 70 -10.68 -2.04 24.52
C GLN A 70 -10.09 -0.63 24.66
N SER A 71 -8.99 -0.32 23.96
CA SER A 71 -8.34 1.00 24.02
C SER A 71 -9.05 2.02 23.13
N ASP A 72 -9.51 3.10 23.73
CA ASP A 72 -10.13 4.22 23.00
C ASP A 72 -9.13 4.93 22.08
N VAL A 73 -7.85 5.02 22.50
CA VAL A 73 -6.79 5.67 21.72
C VAL A 73 -6.48 4.88 20.45
N MET A 74 -6.36 3.55 20.55
CA MET A 74 -6.16 2.69 19.36
C MET A 74 -7.36 2.77 18.42
N ARG A 75 -8.58 2.83 19.00
CA ARG A 75 -9.82 2.94 18.21
C ARG A 75 -9.93 4.25 17.47
N ASP A 76 -9.60 5.36 18.14
CA ASP A 76 -9.55 6.69 17.54
C ASP A 76 -8.52 6.74 16.41
N ALA A 77 -7.28 6.31 16.66
CA ALA A 77 -6.21 6.29 15.66
C ALA A 77 -6.62 5.53 14.38
N TYR A 78 -7.11 4.29 14.54
CA TYR A 78 -7.56 3.47 13.42
C TYR A 78 -8.71 4.13 12.64
N THR A 79 -9.71 4.67 13.34
CA THR A 79 -10.84 5.35 12.70
C THR A 79 -10.39 6.60 11.94
N ASN A 80 -9.43 7.36 12.48
CA ASN A 80 -8.87 8.52 11.81
C ASN A 80 -8.02 8.14 10.59
N GLY A 81 -7.30 7.01 10.62
CA GLY A 81 -6.62 6.46 9.45
C GLY A 81 -7.58 6.14 8.31
N GLN A 82 -8.69 5.45 8.61
CA GLN A 82 -9.74 5.14 7.63
C GLN A 82 -10.38 6.42 7.06
N ARG A 83 -10.68 7.39 7.94
CA ARG A 83 -11.24 8.69 7.55
C ARG A 83 -10.27 9.45 6.64
N TYR A 84 -8.99 9.50 6.99
CA TYR A 84 -7.97 10.20 6.21
C TYR A 84 -7.88 9.61 4.80
N TRP A 85 -7.86 8.27 4.68
CA TRP A 85 -7.90 7.61 3.38
C TRP A 85 -9.11 8.03 2.55
N ARG A 86 -10.31 8.02 3.12
CA ARG A 86 -11.53 8.38 2.38
C ARG A 86 -11.56 9.85 1.97
N ASP A 87 -11.15 10.74 2.85
CA ASP A 87 -11.39 12.17 2.71
C ASP A 87 -10.25 12.90 1.96
N HIS A 88 -9.06 12.29 1.83
CA HIS A 88 -7.86 12.92 1.22
C HIS A 88 -7.24 12.07 0.09
N PRO A 89 -7.97 11.74 -0.99
CA PRO A 89 -7.46 10.90 -2.08
C PRO A 89 -6.22 11.46 -2.77
N SER A 90 -6.10 12.79 -2.87
CA SER A 90 -4.92 13.44 -3.45
C SER A 90 -3.66 13.33 -2.58
N GLU A 91 -3.78 12.93 -1.31
CA GLU A 91 -2.66 12.87 -0.37
C GLU A 91 -2.16 11.44 -0.13
N HIS A 92 -2.80 10.42 -0.72
CA HIS A 92 -2.46 9.00 -0.53
C HIS A 92 -0.99 8.69 -0.76
N ALA A 93 -0.42 9.16 -1.87
CA ALA A 93 0.98 8.92 -2.17
C ALA A 93 1.91 9.58 -1.14
N ASN A 94 1.57 10.79 -0.68
CA ASN A 94 2.38 11.53 0.29
C ASN A 94 2.36 10.87 1.67
N ILE A 95 1.17 10.46 2.14
CA ILE A 95 1.06 9.80 3.44
C ILE A 95 1.76 8.43 3.42
N MET A 96 1.61 7.66 2.35
CA MET A 96 2.32 6.37 2.22
C MET A 96 3.84 6.58 2.19
N ALA A 97 4.33 7.59 1.47
CA ALA A 97 5.74 7.97 1.46
C ALA A 97 6.25 8.39 2.84
N ALA A 98 5.44 9.10 3.63
CA ALA A 98 5.80 9.44 5.01
C ALA A 98 6.05 8.18 5.86
N TYR A 99 5.26 7.12 5.65
CA TYR A 99 5.45 5.79 6.28
C TYR A 99 6.56 4.94 5.63
N GLY A 100 7.32 5.51 4.70
CA GLY A 100 8.42 4.84 3.99
C GLY A 100 7.97 3.93 2.84
N TYR A 101 6.68 3.92 2.50
CA TYR A 101 6.18 3.15 1.37
C TYR A 101 6.39 3.92 0.08
N ARG A 102 6.78 3.22 -0.99
CA ARG A 102 6.91 3.79 -2.33
C ARG A 102 5.89 3.20 -3.27
N ALA A 103 5.31 4.03 -4.13
CA ALA A 103 4.47 3.55 -5.22
C ALA A 103 5.31 2.77 -6.23
N ILE A 104 4.82 1.61 -6.65
CA ILE A 104 5.44 0.75 -7.66
C ILE A 104 4.40 0.28 -8.68
N GLU A 105 4.87 -0.01 -9.88
CA GLU A 105 4.12 -0.66 -10.95
C GLU A 105 5.01 -1.73 -11.56
N ARG A 106 4.64 -3.01 -11.41
CA ARG A 106 5.56 -4.13 -11.71
C ARG A 106 4.85 -5.36 -12.25
N ASP A 107 5.54 -6.01 -13.18
CA ASP A 107 5.23 -7.37 -13.59
C ASP A 107 5.97 -8.36 -12.69
N GLY A 108 5.36 -9.51 -12.43
CA GLY A 108 6.00 -10.56 -11.66
C GLY A 108 5.15 -11.81 -11.54
N VAL A 109 5.77 -12.83 -10.98
CA VAL A 109 5.12 -14.12 -10.72
C VAL A 109 4.52 -14.09 -9.33
N TRP A 110 3.22 -14.32 -9.24
CA TRP A 110 2.55 -14.49 -7.95
C TRP A 110 2.36 -15.97 -7.65
N SER A 111 2.68 -16.39 -6.43
CA SER A 111 2.40 -17.75 -5.94
C SER A 111 1.82 -17.68 -4.53
N THR A 112 0.83 -18.53 -4.26
CA THR A 112 0.17 -18.62 -2.95
C THR A 112 0.33 -20.01 -2.34
N GLY A 113 0.02 -20.16 -1.07
CA GLY A 113 0.02 -21.43 -0.35
C GLY A 113 -0.39 -21.24 1.09
N PHE A 114 -0.34 -22.31 1.88
CA PHE A 114 -0.48 -22.19 3.33
C PHE A 114 0.58 -21.21 3.84
N GLU A 115 0.14 -20.10 4.44
CA GLU A 115 1.01 -19.06 5.00
C GLU A 115 1.96 -18.38 3.99
N LYS A 116 1.67 -18.52 2.69
CA LYS A 116 2.47 -17.99 1.58
C LYS A 116 1.60 -17.12 0.66
N SER A 117 2.05 -15.89 0.41
CA SER A 117 1.56 -15.01 -0.64
C SER A 117 2.77 -14.24 -1.17
N MET A 118 3.42 -14.82 -2.18
CA MET A 118 4.75 -14.41 -2.63
C MET A 118 4.65 -13.81 -4.03
N PHE A 119 5.15 -12.59 -4.19
CA PHE A 119 5.36 -11.96 -5.49
C PHE A 119 6.84 -11.88 -5.82
N GLN A 120 7.25 -12.48 -6.92
CA GLN A 120 8.59 -12.38 -7.46
C GLN A 120 8.58 -11.37 -8.62
N PRO A 121 9.12 -10.15 -8.45
CA PRO A 121 9.20 -9.19 -9.55
C PRO A 121 10.04 -9.75 -10.71
N ALA A 122 9.58 -9.56 -11.94
CA ALA A 122 10.27 -10.02 -13.16
C ALA A 122 11.54 -9.21 -13.44
N GLN A 123 11.53 -7.93 -13.06
CA GLN A 123 12.68 -7.03 -13.11
C GLN A 123 12.75 -6.24 -11.82
N VAL A 124 13.98 -6.02 -11.35
CA VAL A 124 14.26 -5.26 -10.14
C VAL A 124 14.98 -3.98 -10.55
N ASP A 125 14.42 -2.82 -10.19
CA ASP A 125 15.04 -1.53 -10.44
C ASP A 125 16.37 -1.42 -9.67
N PRO A 126 17.35 -0.66 -10.18
CA PRO A 126 18.55 -0.33 -9.42
C PRO A 126 18.19 0.31 -8.07
N GLY A 127 18.65 -0.27 -6.97
CA GLY A 127 18.35 0.21 -5.60
C GLY A 127 17.05 -0.33 -4.97
N VAL A 128 16.37 -1.26 -5.65
CA VAL A 128 15.36 -2.13 -5.04
C VAL A 128 16.04 -3.47 -4.75
N ASP A 129 15.89 -3.98 -3.53
CA ASP A 129 16.50 -5.25 -3.16
C ASP A 129 15.90 -6.40 -3.96
N ALA A 130 16.79 -7.27 -4.45
CA ALA A 130 16.41 -8.47 -5.16
C ALA A 130 15.87 -9.49 -4.16
N GLY A 131 14.58 -9.82 -4.26
CA GLY A 131 13.95 -10.82 -3.41
C GLY A 131 12.44 -10.89 -3.62
N PRO A 132 11.80 -11.98 -3.17
CA PRO A 132 10.36 -12.08 -3.18
C PRO A 132 9.74 -11.12 -2.16
N TRP A 133 8.58 -10.58 -2.50
CA TRP A 133 7.80 -9.71 -1.62
C TRP A 133 6.55 -10.45 -1.12
N TRP A 134 6.14 -10.16 0.12
CA TRP A 134 4.83 -10.55 0.60
C TRP A 134 3.77 -9.75 -0.16
N LEU A 135 2.83 -10.43 -0.82
CA LEU A 135 1.77 -9.79 -1.58
C LEU A 135 0.48 -9.77 -0.77
N ASN A 136 -0.08 -8.58 -0.59
CA ASN A 136 -1.33 -8.39 0.13
C ASN A 136 -2.23 -7.39 -0.61
N SER A 137 -3.55 -7.48 -0.45
CA SER A 137 -4.47 -6.49 -1.02
C SER A 137 -4.53 -5.27 -0.12
N PHE A 138 -4.45 -4.07 -0.71
CA PHE A 138 -4.71 -2.84 0.03
C PHE A 138 -6.15 -2.88 0.53
N GLY A 139 -6.36 -2.67 1.82
CA GLY A 139 -7.68 -2.76 2.43
C GLY A 139 -8.04 -4.11 3.01
N GLY A 140 -7.24 -5.16 2.81
CA GLY A 140 -7.63 -6.54 3.12
C GLY A 140 -8.87 -6.98 2.33
N VAL A 141 -9.14 -6.34 1.19
CA VAL A 141 -10.28 -6.65 0.31
C VAL A 141 -10.03 -7.95 -0.45
N ALA A 142 -11.08 -8.51 -1.06
CA ALA A 142 -10.89 -9.71 -1.87
C ALA A 142 -10.01 -9.39 -3.08
N TRP A 143 -9.16 -10.32 -3.50
CA TRP A 143 -8.25 -10.11 -4.65
C TRP A 143 -8.97 -9.64 -5.92
N ARG A 144 -10.20 -10.13 -6.15
CA ARG A 144 -11.03 -9.72 -7.28
C ARG A 144 -11.34 -8.22 -7.29
N ASP A 145 -11.40 -7.60 -6.10
CA ASP A 145 -11.73 -6.17 -5.95
C ASP A 145 -10.53 -5.29 -6.37
N VAL A 146 -9.32 -5.85 -6.37
CA VAL A 146 -8.11 -5.23 -6.93
C VAL A 146 -7.74 -5.80 -8.31
N GLY A 147 -8.66 -6.52 -8.97
CA GLY A 147 -8.45 -7.02 -10.35
C GLY A 147 -7.60 -8.30 -10.47
N LEU A 148 -7.32 -8.98 -9.37
CA LEU A 148 -6.55 -10.23 -9.34
C LEU A 148 -7.42 -11.42 -8.95
N VAL A 149 -7.02 -12.62 -9.37
CA VAL A 149 -7.61 -13.87 -8.92
C VAL A 149 -6.51 -14.68 -8.25
N ALA A 150 -6.72 -15.07 -6.99
CA ALA A 150 -5.74 -15.86 -6.26
C ALA A 150 -5.49 -17.19 -6.96
N PRO A 151 -4.21 -17.63 -7.09
CA PRO A 151 -3.90 -18.97 -7.54
C PRO A 151 -4.60 -20.01 -6.65
N ASN A 152 -5.18 -21.02 -7.27
CA ASN A 152 -5.90 -22.09 -6.58
C ASN A 152 -4.96 -23.13 -5.97
N SER A 153 -3.67 -23.10 -6.31
CA SER A 153 -2.66 -24.00 -5.76
C SER A 153 -1.27 -23.36 -5.76
N ALA A 154 -0.34 -23.93 -4.99
CA ALA A 154 1.05 -23.49 -4.97
C ALA A 154 1.82 -23.74 -6.28
N TYR A 155 1.26 -24.55 -7.19
CA TYR A 155 1.82 -24.82 -8.51
C TYR A 155 1.35 -23.80 -9.54
N GLU A 156 0.24 -23.11 -9.29
CA GLU A 156 -0.21 -22.01 -10.13
C GLU A 156 0.62 -20.77 -9.83
N GLN A 157 1.33 -20.30 -10.86
CA GLN A 157 2.27 -19.19 -10.77
C GLN A 157 1.94 -18.16 -11.85
N PRO A 158 0.75 -17.52 -11.81
CA PRO A 158 0.35 -16.57 -12.83
C PRO A 158 1.34 -15.41 -12.91
N LEU A 159 1.61 -14.99 -14.15
CA LEU A 159 2.28 -13.73 -14.41
C LEU A 159 1.24 -12.62 -14.27
N VAL A 160 1.48 -11.71 -13.33
CA VAL A 160 0.58 -10.61 -13.02
C VAL A 160 1.31 -9.28 -13.14
N HIS A 161 0.55 -8.25 -13.50
CA HIS A 161 0.93 -6.85 -13.40
C HIS A 161 0.27 -6.28 -12.15
N ILE A 162 1.00 -5.55 -11.31
CA ILE A 162 0.47 -4.90 -10.10
C ILE A 162 0.84 -3.42 -10.05
N VAL A 163 -0.09 -2.62 -9.52
CA VAL A 163 0.15 -1.28 -8.97
C VAL A 163 -0.01 -1.39 -7.46
N ALA A 164 1.04 -1.03 -6.71
CA ALA A 164 1.09 -1.27 -5.28
C ALA A 164 1.90 -0.19 -4.53
N TYR A 165 1.74 -0.17 -3.21
CA TYR A 165 2.69 0.48 -2.30
C TYR A 165 3.65 -0.58 -1.74
N LEU A 166 4.95 -0.44 -2.03
CA LEU A 166 6.00 -1.33 -1.52
C LEU A 166 6.55 -0.76 -0.21
N SER A 167 6.56 -1.59 0.83
CA SER A 167 7.03 -1.22 2.16
C SER A 167 8.53 -0.90 2.20
N PRO A 168 9.00 -0.19 3.24
CA PRO A 168 10.42 -0.22 3.59
C PRO A 168 10.85 -1.65 3.98
N LYS A 169 12.16 -1.86 4.17
CA LYS A 169 12.69 -3.14 4.64
C LYS A 169 12.18 -3.45 6.05
N GLY A 170 11.84 -4.71 6.29
CA GLY A 170 11.37 -5.19 7.60
C GLY A 170 11.06 -6.68 7.59
N HIS A 171 10.05 -7.08 8.36
CA HIS A 171 9.66 -8.48 8.55
C HIS A 171 8.17 -8.66 8.28
N TYR A 172 7.84 -9.06 7.05
CA TYR A 172 6.48 -9.15 6.55
C TYR A 172 6.03 -10.59 6.28
N GLY A 173 4.72 -10.75 6.12
CA GLY A 173 4.09 -12.04 5.88
C GLY A 173 4.13 -12.97 7.08
N HIS A 174 3.88 -14.26 6.84
CA HIS A 174 3.91 -15.25 7.91
C HIS A 174 5.31 -15.35 8.53
N LEU A 175 5.38 -15.22 9.86
CA LEU A 175 6.61 -15.23 10.68
C LEU A 175 7.69 -14.22 10.25
N GLY A 176 7.36 -13.20 9.45
CA GLY A 176 8.33 -12.18 9.04
C GLY A 176 9.35 -12.67 8.00
N ALA A 177 9.00 -13.66 7.19
CA ALA A 177 9.88 -14.29 6.22
C ALA A 177 10.22 -13.42 4.98
N TYR A 178 9.54 -12.29 4.80
CA TYR A 178 9.72 -11.41 3.64
C TYR A 178 10.26 -10.06 4.08
N GLU A 179 11.26 -9.56 3.35
CA GLU A 179 11.87 -8.26 3.64
C GLU A 179 10.95 -7.08 3.28
N HIS A 180 10.02 -7.31 2.35
CA HIS A 180 9.06 -6.32 1.89
C HIS A 180 7.65 -6.89 1.80
N GLU A 181 6.65 -6.02 1.99
CA GLU A 181 5.25 -6.22 1.63
C GLU A 181 4.88 -5.27 0.48
N ALA A 182 4.13 -5.78 -0.50
CA ALA A 182 3.49 -5.00 -1.54
C ALA A 182 1.97 -4.98 -1.27
N LEU A 183 1.46 -3.79 -0.92
CA LEU A 183 0.03 -3.53 -0.75
C LEU A 183 -0.60 -3.17 -2.10
N VAL A 184 -1.25 -4.15 -2.73
CA VAL A 184 -1.79 -4.07 -4.09
C VAL A 184 -3.05 -3.21 -4.11
N ILE A 185 -3.04 -2.17 -4.94
CA ILE A 185 -4.16 -1.26 -5.17
C ILE A 185 -4.94 -1.71 -6.40
N SER A 186 -4.24 -2.17 -7.43
CA SER A 186 -4.81 -2.80 -8.61
C SER A 186 -3.84 -3.80 -9.22
N GLY A 187 -4.36 -4.72 -10.01
CA GLY A 187 -3.56 -5.66 -10.76
C GLY A 187 -4.36 -6.30 -11.89
N THR A 188 -3.63 -6.98 -12.78
CA THR A 188 -4.20 -7.73 -13.89
C THR A 188 -3.36 -8.98 -14.16
N ALA A 189 -3.99 -10.07 -14.60
CA ALA A 189 -3.27 -11.23 -15.09
C ALA A 189 -2.75 -10.95 -16.50
N ILE A 190 -1.43 -11.10 -16.72
CA ILE A 190 -0.80 -10.97 -18.03
C ILE A 190 -0.95 -12.27 -18.82
N LYS A 191 -0.83 -13.40 -18.13
CA LYS A 191 -1.16 -14.73 -18.66
C LYS A 191 -1.99 -15.47 -17.60
N ALA A 192 -3.19 -15.90 -17.99
CA ALA A 192 -3.99 -16.78 -17.15
C ALA A 192 -3.22 -18.07 -16.88
N ALA A 193 -3.41 -18.68 -15.71
CA ALA A 193 -3.00 -20.06 -15.51
C ALA A 193 -3.68 -20.89 -16.59
N ASP A 194 -2.91 -21.50 -17.50
CA ASP A 194 -3.45 -22.40 -18.51
C ASP A 194 -4.08 -23.58 -17.72
N HIS A 195 -5.42 -23.65 -17.73
CA HIS A 195 -6.20 -24.77 -17.18
C HIS A 195 -6.31 -25.89 -18.21
#